data_AF-A0A363UB76-F1
#
_entry.id   AF-A0A363UB76-F1
#
_cell.length_a   1.000
_cell.length_b   1.000
_cell.length_c   1.000
_cell.angle_alpha   90.00
_cell.angle_beta   90.00
_cell.angle_gamma   90.00
#
_symmetry.space_group_name_H-M   'P 1'
#
loop_
_entity.id
_entity.type
_entity.pdbx_description
1 polymer ?
#
loop_
_entity_poly.entity_id
_entity_poly.type
_entity_poly.pdbx_seq_one_letter_code
_entity_poly.pdbx_strand_id
1 'polypeptide(L)'
;MQGDVRFAGSLVDGMSGPDGGEVSVDGGNTWQAVSMSAGDGWSYIWHSGEVPNGEYTIQMRGRDRAGNVGDLVSIALTVDNAPPAVSITERWWIWENGTLKVSPNHFPIASIQVTIRDPRKRWKELVLDFDPGRNSYVVKWDRRFGDGTLAPVGEYPVLAEACDVNGLCGQDAGRIVIPEVATLTATLTPSPTATSTLMPSITPVATQIPPTTTLVLSTPVPEEITEPAQSSLPLWQIIGLLGLFMVIASASVVDPRPKALERLGETFRNMSESSKDESINNK
;
A
#
# COMPACT_ATOMS: atom_id res chain seq x y z
N MET A 1 3.43 17.61 -0.88
CA MET A 1 3.51 18.27 -2.20
C MET A 1 4.52 17.53 -3.07
N GLN A 2 4.44 17.69 -4.40
CA GLN A 2 5.25 16.94 -5.36
C GLN A 2 5.57 17.76 -6.61
N GLY A 3 6.67 17.43 -7.29
CA GLY A 3 7.07 18.05 -8.56
C GLY A 3 7.68 19.45 -8.39
N ASP A 4 7.45 20.33 -9.37
CA ASP A 4 7.99 21.69 -9.36
C ASP A 4 7.14 22.62 -8.50
N VAL A 5 7.74 23.16 -7.45
CA VAL A 5 7.11 24.07 -6.51
C VAL A 5 7.65 25.48 -6.73
N ARG A 6 6.78 26.42 -7.08
CA ARG A 6 7.14 27.83 -7.24
C ARG A 6 6.90 28.57 -5.92
N PHE A 7 7.98 29.09 -5.34
CA PHE A 7 7.93 30.09 -4.29
C PHE A 7 8.03 31.48 -4.91
N ALA A 8 7.24 32.42 -4.43
CA ALA A 8 7.28 33.81 -4.87
C ALA A 8 6.80 34.74 -3.77
N GLY A 9 7.23 35.99 -3.85
CA GLY A 9 6.82 37.05 -2.92
C GLY A 9 7.35 38.39 -3.37
N SER A 10 7.32 39.38 -2.48
CA SER A 10 7.94 40.69 -2.66
C SER A 10 8.93 40.97 -1.56
N LEU A 11 9.92 41.80 -1.87
CA LEU A 11 10.80 42.43 -0.89
C LEU A 11 10.35 43.86 -0.67
N VAL A 12 10.45 44.33 0.56
CA VAL A 12 10.15 45.72 0.92
C VAL A 12 11.37 46.28 1.61
N ASP A 13 11.84 47.43 1.13
CA ASP A 13 12.90 48.20 1.76
C ASP A 13 12.51 49.68 1.84
N GLY A 14 12.86 50.33 2.96
CA GLY A 14 12.50 51.72 3.23
C GLY A 14 13.53 52.76 2.79
N MET A 15 14.71 52.35 2.29
CA MET A 15 15.82 53.26 1.97
C MET A 15 16.54 52.90 0.65
N SER A 16 17.44 51.91 0.66
CA SER A 16 18.34 51.62 -0.46
C SER A 16 17.66 50.87 -1.61
N GLY A 17 16.47 50.33 -1.35
CA GLY A 17 15.71 49.44 -2.21
C GLY A 17 16.23 48.00 -2.16
N PRO A 18 15.39 47.02 -2.53
CA PRO A 18 15.82 45.64 -2.60
C PRO A 18 16.81 45.43 -3.76
N ASP A 19 17.76 44.53 -3.55
CA ASP A 19 18.83 44.16 -4.50
C ASP A 19 18.83 42.67 -4.84
N GLY A 20 18.08 41.87 -4.08
CA GLY A 20 17.95 40.43 -4.33
C GLY A 20 17.60 39.68 -3.06
N GLY A 21 17.81 38.38 -3.08
CA GLY A 21 17.69 37.57 -1.89
C GLY A 21 18.11 36.14 -2.15
N GLU A 22 18.04 35.35 -1.09
CA GLU A 22 18.49 33.97 -1.10
C GLU A 22 17.43 33.10 -0.43
N VAL A 23 17.18 31.95 -1.04
CA VAL A 23 16.29 30.92 -0.52
C VAL A 23 17.10 29.69 -0.12
N SER A 24 16.68 29.07 0.96
CA SER A 24 17.19 27.79 1.43
C SER A 24 16.03 26.80 1.47
N VAL A 25 16.27 25.57 1.01
CA VAL A 25 15.26 24.49 1.05
C VAL A 25 15.55 23.44 2.13
N ASP A 26 16.65 23.62 2.87
CA ASP A 26 17.21 22.63 3.81
C ASP A 26 17.38 23.21 5.22
N GLY A 27 16.56 24.19 5.60
CA GLY A 27 16.60 24.80 6.94
C GLY A 27 17.79 25.72 7.18
N GLY A 28 18.33 26.32 6.12
CA GLY A 28 19.40 27.32 6.20
C GLY A 28 20.81 26.76 6.03
N ASN A 29 20.97 25.48 5.68
CA ASN A 29 22.28 24.86 5.46
C ASN A 29 22.90 25.30 4.14
N THR A 30 22.10 25.38 3.07
CA THR A 30 22.50 25.89 1.76
C THR A 30 21.56 27.01 1.30
N TRP A 31 22.13 27.97 0.57
CA TRP A 31 21.43 29.16 0.10
C TRP A 31 21.62 29.32 -1.40
N GLN A 32 20.54 29.63 -2.10
CA GLN A 32 20.54 29.87 -3.54
C GLN A 32 19.94 31.25 -3.83
N ALA A 33 20.53 31.97 -4.78
CA ALA A 33 20.00 33.26 -5.20
C ALA A 33 18.62 33.10 -5.86
N VAL A 34 17.69 34.01 -5.55
CA VAL A 34 16.37 34.04 -6.19
C VAL A 34 16.38 34.92 -7.44
N SER A 35 15.45 34.67 -8.36
CA SER A 35 15.25 35.54 -9.53
C SER A 35 14.36 36.72 -9.18
N MET A 36 14.84 37.94 -9.41
CA MET A 36 14.09 39.18 -9.20
C MET A 36 13.22 39.49 -10.42
N SER A 37 11.97 39.88 -10.18
CA SER A 37 11.01 40.34 -11.17
C SER A 37 10.88 41.86 -11.12
N ALA A 38 10.25 42.47 -12.15
CA ALA A 38 9.94 43.90 -12.10
C ALA A 38 9.03 44.22 -10.89
N GLY A 39 9.34 45.29 -10.15
CA GLY A 39 8.56 45.73 -8.99
C GLY A 39 8.80 44.90 -7.72
N ASP A 40 10.07 44.70 -7.36
CA ASP A 40 10.54 44.12 -6.09
C ASP A 40 10.05 42.68 -5.79
N GLY A 41 9.45 42.03 -6.78
CA GLY A 41 9.03 40.64 -6.70
C GLY A 41 10.22 39.68 -6.81
N TRP A 42 10.12 38.53 -6.17
CA TRP A 42 11.07 37.44 -6.32
C TRP A 42 10.36 36.13 -6.63
N SER A 43 11.07 35.21 -7.27
CA SER A 43 10.61 33.83 -7.38
C SER A 43 11.75 32.82 -7.42
N TYR A 44 11.43 31.61 -6.98
CA TYR A 44 12.29 30.45 -6.99
C TYR A 44 11.47 29.20 -7.35
N ILE A 45 12.04 28.35 -8.21
CA ILE A 45 11.44 27.05 -8.54
C ILE A 45 12.27 25.99 -7.83
N TRP A 46 11.60 25.19 -7.02
CA TRP A 46 12.21 24.03 -6.39
C TRP A 46 11.69 22.75 -7.00
N HIS A 47 12.61 21.91 -7.49
CA HIS A 47 12.32 20.58 -8.02
C HIS A 47 12.11 19.56 -6.90
N SER A 48 11.02 19.70 -6.14
CA SER A 48 10.73 18.82 -5.01
C SER A 48 10.48 17.36 -5.42
N GLY A 49 10.18 17.10 -6.69
CA GLY A 49 10.10 15.75 -7.27
C GLY A 49 11.43 14.99 -7.32
N GLU A 50 12.56 15.69 -7.17
CA GLU A 50 13.91 15.10 -7.25
C GLU A 50 14.54 14.88 -5.87
N VAL A 51 13.86 15.26 -4.79
CA VAL A 51 14.34 15.07 -3.42
C VAL A 51 13.58 13.94 -2.72
N PRO A 52 14.16 13.33 -1.67
CA PRO A 52 13.47 12.34 -0.86
C PRO A 52 12.18 12.86 -0.21
N ASN A 53 11.25 11.96 0.08
CA ASN A 53 10.07 12.28 0.87
C ASN A 53 10.45 12.68 2.30
N GLY A 54 9.71 13.62 2.89
CA GLY A 54 9.91 14.05 4.27
C GLY A 54 9.52 15.51 4.52
N GLU A 55 9.80 15.96 5.74
CA GLU A 55 9.60 17.35 6.15
C GLU A 55 10.78 18.22 5.71
N TYR A 56 10.48 19.38 5.14
CA TYR A 56 11.47 20.39 4.74
C TYR A 56 11.09 21.74 5.33
N THR A 57 12.11 22.51 5.69
CA THR A 57 11.95 23.91 6.12
C THR A 57 12.54 24.81 5.05
N ILE A 58 11.68 25.54 4.36
CA ILE A 58 12.09 26.51 3.36
C ILE A 58 12.25 27.86 4.06
N GLN A 59 13.37 28.52 3.80
CA GLN A 59 13.69 29.82 4.35
C GLN A 59 14.01 30.80 3.24
N MET A 60 13.65 32.07 3.43
CA MET A 60 13.95 33.15 2.49
C MET A 60 14.46 34.36 3.27
N ARG A 61 15.50 35.01 2.74
CA ARG A 61 16.02 36.29 3.23
C ARG A 61 16.26 37.26 2.07
N GLY A 62 15.87 38.52 2.24
CA GLY A 62 16.14 39.59 1.29
C GLY A 62 17.50 40.26 1.52
N ARG A 63 18.03 40.90 0.49
CA ARG A 63 19.20 41.79 0.54
C ARG A 63 18.86 43.13 -0.08
N ASP A 64 19.32 44.21 0.52
CA ASP A 64 19.18 45.56 0.00
C ASP A 64 20.44 46.05 -0.74
N ARG A 65 20.36 47.19 -1.43
CA ARG A 65 21.50 47.73 -2.21
C ARG A 65 22.65 48.23 -1.34
N ALA A 66 22.43 48.42 -0.05
CA ALA A 66 23.48 48.73 0.92
C ALA A 66 24.18 47.47 1.46
N GLY A 67 23.74 46.27 1.04
CA GLY A 67 24.30 44.99 1.45
C GLY A 67 23.72 44.45 2.76
N ASN A 68 22.71 45.10 3.33
CA ASN A 68 22.00 44.62 4.51
C ASN A 68 21.18 43.38 4.15
N VAL A 69 21.09 42.43 5.09
CA VAL A 69 20.25 41.24 4.97
C VAL A 69 19.01 41.45 5.85
N GLY A 70 17.83 41.27 5.27
CA GLY A 70 16.56 41.40 5.97
C GLY A 70 16.22 40.19 6.82
N ASP A 71 15.05 40.25 7.47
CA ASP A 71 14.55 39.18 8.31
C ASP A 71 14.33 37.87 7.54
N LEU A 72 14.50 36.75 8.27
CA LEU A 72 14.23 35.41 7.76
C LEU A 72 12.73 35.10 7.81
N VAL A 73 12.18 34.71 6.66
CA VAL A 73 10.85 34.11 6.57
C VAL A 73 11.01 32.60 6.42
N SER A 74 10.22 31.80 7.14
CA SER A 74 10.27 30.34 7.09
C SER A 74 8.89 29.74 6.86
N ILE A 75 8.84 28.66 6.07
CA ILE A 75 7.67 27.81 5.91
C ILE A 75 8.09 26.35 6.06
N ALA A 76 7.27 25.56 6.75
CA ALA A 76 7.43 24.12 6.84
C ALA A 76 6.50 23.46 5.81
N LEU A 77 6.97 22.38 5.19
CA LEU A 77 6.22 21.65 4.17
C LEU A 77 6.67 20.19 4.10
N THR A 78 5.75 19.34 3.68
CA THR A 78 5.98 17.91 3.50
C THR A 78 6.12 17.60 2.02
N VAL A 79 7.26 17.01 1.63
CA VAL A 79 7.45 16.43 0.29
C VAL A 79 6.95 14.99 0.31
N ASP A 80 6.06 14.70 -0.64
CA ASP A 80 5.49 13.38 -0.83
C ASP A 80 5.39 13.08 -2.32
N ASN A 81 6.33 12.30 -2.84
CA ASN A 81 6.48 11.99 -4.26
C ASN A 81 6.01 10.58 -4.62
N ALA A 82 5.47 9.80 -3.66
CA ALA A 82 5.18 8.40 -3.91
C ALA A 82 3.91 7.92 -3.19
N PRO A 83 2.82 7.62 -3.93
CA PRO A 83 1.59 7.10 -3.33
C PRO A 83 1.81 5.71 -2.71
N PRO A 84 0.84 5.24 -1.90
CA PRO A 84 0.75 3.84 -1.51
C PRO A 84 0.72 2.91 -2.74
N ALA A 85 1.33 1.74 -2.62
CA ALA A 85 1.23 0.71 -3.66
C ALA A 85 -0.07 -0.08 -3.48
N VAL A 86 -0.83 -0.21 -4.56
CA VAL A 86 -2.13 -0.91 -4.60
C VAL A 86 -2.05 -2.00 -5.65
N SER A 87 -2.58 -3.18 -5.33
CA SER A 87 -2.77 -4.27 -6.28
C SER A 87 -4.10 -4.98 -6.02
N ILE A 88 -4.96 -5.03 -7.01
CA ILE A 88 -6.24 -5.76 -6.98
C ILE A 88 -6.15 -6.93 -7.96
N THR A 89 -6.83 -8.03 -7.67
CA THR A 89 -7.01 -9.11 -8.65
C THR A 89 -7.54 -8.55 -9.97
N GLU A 90 -6.84 -8.79 -11.08
CA GLU A 90 -7.19 -8.21 -12.39
C GLU A 90 -8.59 -8.61 -12.87
N ARG A 91 -9.00 -9.84 -12.56
CA ARG A 91 -10.25 -10.43 -13.02
C ARG A 91 -10.64 -11.62 -12.14
N TRP A 92 -11.88 -11.67 -11.69
CA TRP A 92 -12.41 -12.81 -10.95
C TRP A 92 -13.91 -13.00 -11.18
N TRP A 93 -14.38 -14.22 -10.95
CA TRP A 93 -15.81 -14.51 -11.05
C TRP A 93 -16.57 -14.03 -9.82
N ILE A 94 -17.87 -13.77 -9.96
CA ILE A 94 -18.72 -13.29 -8.85
C ILE A 94 -18.78 -14.25 -7.63
N TRP A 95 -18.49 -15.54 -7.82
CA TRP A 95 -18.40 -16.54 -6.74
C TRP A 95 -16.97 -16.72 -6.19
N GLU A 96 -15.99 -16.06 -6.80
CA GLU A 96 -14.60 -16.05 -6.33
C GLU A 96 -14.34 -14.82 -5.46
N ASN A 97 -13.20 -14.85 -4.77
CA ASN A 97 -12.74 -13.74 -3.96
C ASN A 97 -11.73 -12.92 -4.76
N GLY A 98 -12.00 -11.63 -4.93
CA GLY A 98 -10.96 -10.68 -5.30
C GLY A 98 -10.02 -10.48 -4.12
N THR A 99 -8.73 -10.36 -4.38
CA THR A 99 -7.73 -10.01 -3.36
C THR A 99 -7.22 -8.61 -3.64
N LEU A 100 -7.35 -7.73 -2.65
CA LEU A 100 -6.72 -6.43 -2.62
C LEU A 100 -5.49 -6.51 -1.72
N LYS A 101 -4.36 -6.01 -2.21
CA LYS A 101 -3.14 -5.78 -1.43
C LYS A 101 -2.81 -4.29 -1.45
N VAL A 102 -2.49 -3.75 -0.29
CA VAL A 102 -2.11 -2.35 -0.13
C VAL A 102 -0.89 -2.29 0.77
N SER A 103 0.12 -1.53 0.38
CA SER A 103 1.29 -1.26 1.23
C SER A 103 1.65 0.22 1.20
N PRO A 104 1.99 0.84 2.35
CA PRO A 104 2.46 2.21 2.38
C PRO A 104 3.79 2.33 1.63
N ASN A 105 4.09 3.52 1.12
CA ASN A 105 5.40 3.85 0.58
C ASN A 105 6.27 4.50 1.65
N HIS A 106 6.12 5.82 1.84
CA HIS A 106 6.79 6.56 2.91
C HIS A 106 5.82 6.95 4.03
N PHE A 107 4.64 7.46 3.67
CA PHE A 107 3.65 7.93 4.62
C PHE A 107 2.60 6.85 4.94
N PRO A 108 2.01 6.88 6.15
CA PRO A 108 0.94 5.96 6.52
C PRO A 108 -0.28 6.08 5.60
N ILE A 109 -0.98 4.96 5.38
CA ILE A 109 -2.23 4.93 4.63
C ILE A 109 -3.34 5.54 5.49
N ALA A 110 -4.08 6.49 4.94
CA ALA A 110 -5.22 7.15 5.58
C ALA A 110 -6.56 6.52 5.20
N SER A 111 -6.72 6.11 3.94
CA SER A 111 -7.97 5.53 3.44
C SER A 111 -7.72 4.44 2.41
N ILE A 112 -8.64 3.48 2.35
CA ILE A 112 -8.67 2.42 1.33
C ILE A 112 -10.11 2.25 0.89
N GLN A 113 -10.37 2.42 -0.40
CA GLN A 113 -11.69 2.30 -1.02
C GLN A 113 -11.65 1.39 -2.24
N VAL A 114 -12.70 0.59 -2.42
CA VAL A 114 -12.94 -0.18 -3.63
C VAL A 114 -14.29 0.20 -4.21
N THR A 115 -14.27 0.69 -5.45
CA THR A 115 -15.47 1.15 -6.16
C THR A 115 -15.81 0.18 -7.28
N ILE A 116 -17.04 -0.35 -7.26
CA ILE A 116 -17.59 -1.21 -8.30
C ILE A 116 -18.65 -0.41 -9.07
N ARG A 117 -18.46 -0.27 -10.39
CA ARG A 117 -19.30 0.58 -11.25
C ARG A 117 -19.91 -0.18 -12.42
N ASP A 118 -21.10 0.25 -12.85
CA ASP A 118 -21.69 -0.19 -14.12
C ASP A 118 -20.84 0.37 -15.29
N PRO A 119 -20.45 -0.44 -16.28
CA PRO A 119 -19.71 0.05 -17.45
C PRO A 119 -20.40 1.19 -18.20
N ARG A 120 -21.74 1.22 -18.15
CA ARG A 120 -22.58 2.26 -18.77
C ARG A 120 -23.01 3.35 -17.78
N LYS A 121 -22.52 3.32 -16.54
CA LYS A 121 -22.82 4.28 -15.46
C LYS A 121 -24.32 4.51 -15.23
N ARG A 122 -25.14 3.47 -15.38
CA ARG A 122 -26.60 3.55 -15.22
C ARG A 122 -27.06 3.53 -13.76
N TRP A 123 -26.27 2.95 -12.87
CA TRP A 123 -26.61 2.71 -11.46
C TRP A 123 -25.58 3.35 -10.54
N LYS A 124 -25.99 3.65 -9.30
CA LYS A 124 -25.09 4.23 -8.30
C LYS A 124 -23.97 3.26 -7.98
N GLU A 125 -22.71 3.70 -8.07
CA GLU A 125 -21.57 2.85 -7.75
C GLU A 125 -21.61 2.32 -6.32
N LEU A 126 -21.11 1.10 -6.13
CA LEU A 126 -20.91 0.53 -4.81
C LEU A 126 -19.50 0.90 -4.34
N VAL A 127 -19.39 1.54 -3.19
CA VAL A 127 -18.13 1.87 -2.53
C VAL A 127 -17.97 0.98 -1.32
N LEU A 128 -16.84 0.30 -1.22
CA LEU A 128 -16.44 -0.54 -0.10
C LEU A 128 -15.25 0.11 0.59
N ASP A 129 -15.42 0.51 1.85
CA ASP A 129 -14.35 1.07 2.68
C ASP A 129 -13.63 -0.03 3.48
N PHE A 130 -12.31 0.05 3.55
CA PHE A 130 -11.47 -0.87 4.32
C PHE A 130 -10.65 -0.12 5.37
N ASP A 131 -10.47 -0.75 6.54
CA ASP A 131 -9.62 -0.23 7.60
C ASP A 131 -8.13 -0.34 7.21
N PRO A 132 -7.32 0.75 7.25
CA PRO A 132 -5.91 0.74 6.84
C PRO A 132 -4.96 -0.12 7.68
N GLY A 133 -5.40 -0.76 8.77
CA GLY A 133 -4.55 -1.53 9.68
C GLY A 133 -4.01 -2.85 9.12
N ARG A 134 -4.37 -3.24 7.90
CA ARG A 134 -3.91 -4.47 7.25
C ARG A 134 -3.28 -4.19 5.89
N ASN A 135 -2.64 -5.19 5.29
CA ASN A 135 -2.05 -5.09 3.95
C ASN A 135 -2.71 -6.00 2.91
N SER A 136 -3.73 -6.77 3.30
CA SER A 136 -4.46 -7.66 2.41
C SER A 136 -5.92 -7.78 2.83
N TYR A 137 -6.81 -7.70 1.82
CA TYR A 137 -8.24 -7.67 1.99
C TYR A 137 -8.93 -8.55 0.94
N VAL A 138 -10.08 -9.09 1.32
CA VAL A 138 -10.94 -9.85 0.42
C VAL A 138 -12.04 -8.93 -0.08
N VAL A 139 -12.12 -8.79 -1.40
CA VAL A 139 -13.16 -8.03 -2.10
C VAL A 139 -14.23 -8.99 -2.59
N LYS A 140 -15.45 -8.79 -2.10
CA LYS A 140 -16.64 -9.55 -2.47
C LYS A 140 -17.74 -8.59 -2.92
N TRP A 141 -18.59 -9.08 -3.80
CA TRP A 141 -19.75 -8.35 -4.28
C TRP A 141 -20.95 -9.28 -4.38
N ASP A 142 -22.10 -8.85 -3.90
CA ASP A 142 -23.36 -9.60 -3.92
C ASP A 142 -24.21 -9.28 -5.16
N ARG A 143 -23.60 -8.67 -6.18
CA ARG A 143 -24.24 -8.16 -7.41
C ARG A 143 -25.15 -6.96 -7.20
N ARG A 144 -25.14 -6.29 -6.05
CA ARG A 144 -25.97 -5.09 -5.82
C ARG A 144 -25.15 -3.82 -5.89
N PHE A 145 -25.66 -2.85 -6.62
CA PHE A 145 -25.11 -1.50 -6.68
C PHE A 145 -25.43 -0.71 -5.40
N GLY A 146 -24.86 0.49 -5.27
CA GLY A 146 -25.05 1.35 -4.09
C GLY A 146 -26.50 1.82 -3.87
N ASP A 147 -27.37 1.65 -4.86
CA ASP A 147 -28.82 1.88 -4.80
C ASP A 147 -29.63 0.58 -4.59
N GLY A 148 -28.97 -0.57 -4.44
CA GLY A 148 -29.58 -1.89 -4.28
C GLY A 148 -29.95 -2.58 -5.60
N THR A 149 -29.76 -1.92 -6.75
CA THR A 149 -30.09 -2.49 -8.08
C THR A 149 -29.25 -3.73 -8.36
N LEU A 150 -29.90 -4.78 -8.86
CA LEU A 150 -29.24 -6.03 -9.19
C LEU A 150 -28.53 -5.95 -10.55
N ALA A 151 -27.24 -6.24 -10.55
CA ALA A 151 -26.41 -6.30 -11.73
C ALA A 151 -26.79 -7.49 -12.64
N PRO A 152 -27.09 -7.24 -13.94
CA PRO A 152 -27.23 -8.28 -14.96
C PRO A 152 -25.94 -9.06 -15.21
N VAL A 153 -26.00 -10.06 -16.09
CA VAL A 153 -24.79 -10.74 -16.59
C VAL A 153 -23.90 -9.75 -17.33
N GLY A 154 -22.59 -9.88 -17.21
CA GLY A 154 -21.63 -8.95 -17.77
C GLY A 154 -20.35 -8.79 -16.95
N GLU A 155 -19.50 -7.85 -17.38
CA GLU A 155 -18.26 -7.50 -16.70
C GLU A 155 -18.37 -6.14 -16.03
N TYR A 156 -17.91 -6.07 -14.78
CA TYR A 156 -18.04 -4.88 -13.94
C TYR A 156 -16.65 -4.39 -13.54
N PRO A 157 -16.24 -3.19 -13.98
CA PRO A 157 -14.96 -2.62 -13.57
C PRO A 157 -14.95 -2.31 -12.08
N VAL A 158 -13.84 -2.67 -11.46
CA VAL A 158 -13.50 -2.41 -10.06
C VAL A 158 -12.30 -1.49 -10.03
N LEU A 159 -12.37 -0.41 -9.26
CA LEU A 159 -11.26 0.49 -9.00
C LEU A 159 -10.92 0.40 -7.51
N ALA A 160 -9.71 -0.04 -7.20
CA ALA A 160 -9.16 0.04 -5.86
C ALA A 160 -8.31 1.31 -5.75
N GLU A 161 -8.52 2.08 -4.70
CA GLU A 161 -7.79 3.30 -4.39
C GLU A 161 -7.34 3.26 -2.93
N ALA A 162 -6.10 3.68 -2.67
CA ALA A 162 -5.61 3.92 -1.33
C ALA A 162 -4.84 5.24 -1.29
N CYS A 163 -5.17 6.09 -0.33
CA CYS A 163 -4.53 7.39 -0.14
C CYS A 163 -3.76 7.41 1.18
N ASP A 164 -2.61 8.08 1.19
CA ASP A 164 -1.89 8.37 2.42
C ASP A 164 -2.45 9.59 3.17
N VAL A 165 -1.85 9.88 4.33
CA VAL A 165 -2.20 11.02 5.19
C VAL A 165 -1.99 12.38 4.55
N ASN A 166 -1.20 12.47 3.47
CA ASN A 166 -0.97 13.70 2.71
C ASN A 166 -1.92 13.83 1.51
N GLY A 167 -2.80 12.84 1.30
CA GLY A 167 -3.80 12.82 0.24
C GLY A 167 -3.27 12.35 -1.12
N LEU A 168 -2.07 11.76 -1.17
CA LEU A 168 -1.55 11.19 -2.41
C LEU A 168 -2.06 9.75 -2.55
N CYS A 169 -2.69 9.45 -3.68
CA CYS A 169 -3.45 8.22 -3.87
C CYS A 169 -2.81 7.31 -4.92
N GLY A 170 -2.67 6.04 -4.57
CA GLY A 170 -2.36 4.95 -5.49
C GLY A 170 -3.64 4.23 -5.90
N GLN A 171 -3.65 3.67 -7.11
CA GLN A 171 -4.82 2.97 -7.64
C GLN A 171 -4.42 1.73 -8.43
N ASP A 172 -5.32 0.75 -8.46
CA ASP A 172 -5.27 -0.38 -9.38
C ASP A 172 -6.69 -0.77 -9.83
N ALA A 173 -6.81 -1.43 -10.98
CA ALA A 173 -8.09 -1.74 -11.59
C ALA A 173 -8.25 -3.24 -11.88
N GLY A 174 -9.43 -3.76 -11.57
CA GLY A 174 -9.82 -5.14 -11.84
C GLY A 174 -11.21 -5.25 -12.46
N ARG A 175 -11.69 -6.48 -12.62
CA ARG A 175 -13.02 -6.78 -13.18
C ARG A 175 -13.69 -7.94 -12.48
N ILE A 176 -14.96 -7.76 -12.13
CA ILE A 176 -15.82 -8.87 -11.69
C ILE A 176 -16.64 -9.36 -12.88
N VAL A 177 -16.67 -10.67 -13.10
CA VAL A 177 -17.44 -11.29 -14.18
C VAL A 177 -18.67 -12.01 -13.62
N ILE A 178 -19.83 -11.67 -14.17
CA ILE A 178 -21.09 -12.40 -13.98
C ILE A 178 -21.36 -13.15 -15.29
N PRO A 179 -21.27 -14.50 -15.32
CA PRO A 179 -21.43 -15.27 -16.56
C PRO A 179 -22.85 -15.18 -17.08
N GLU A 180 -22.99 -15.37 -18.38
CA GLU A 180 -24.28 -15.71 -18.95
C GLU A 180 -24.66 -17.13 -18.51
N VAL A 181 -25.72 -17.26 -17.73
CA VAL A 181 -26.32 -18.57 -17.44
C VAL A 181 -27.12 -18.97 -18.66
N ALA A 182 -26.70 -20.03 -19.35
CA ALA A 182 -27.51 -20.68 -20.37
C ALA A 182 -28.77 -21.22 -19.70
N THR A 183 -29.87 -20.47 -19.75
CA THR A 183 -31.18 -21.01 -19.44
C THR A 183 -31.46 -22.10 -20.46
N LEU A 184 -31.38 -23.37 -20.05
CA LEU A 184 -31.96 -24.47 -20.80
C LEU A 184 -33.46 -24.24 -20.82
N THR A 185 -33.93 -23.47 -21.81
CA THR A 185 -35.34 -23.41 -22.15
C THR A 185 -35.68 -24.78 -22.70
N ALA A 186 -36.09 -25.69 -21.81
CA ALA A 186 -36.77 -26.90 -22.22
C ALA A 186 -38.05 -26.45 -22.93
N THR A 187 -38.02 -26.42 -24.26
CA THR A 187 -39.22 -26.37 -25.06
C THR A 187 -40.03 -27.58 -24.64
N LEU A 188 -41.11 -27.36 -23.88
CA LEU A 188 -42.09 -28.40 -23.61
C LEU A 188 -42.72 -28.75 -24.96
N THR A 189 -42.19 -29.76 -25.63
CA THR A 189 -42.90 -30.43 -26.71
C THR A 189 -44.21 -30.94 -26.10
N PRO A 190 -45.39 -30.53 -26.59
CA PRO A 190 -46.64 -31.06 -26.06
C PRO A 190 -46.60 -32.58 -26.20
N SER A 191 -46.71 -33.27 -25.07
CA SER A 191 -46.84 -34.73 -25.03
C SER A 191 -48.11 -35.10 -25.82
N PRO A 192 -48.06 -36.06 -26.76
CA PRO A 192 -49.26 -36.48 -27.47
C PRO A 192 -50.27 -37.02 -26.44
N THR A 193 -51.49 -36.49 -26.47
CA THR A 193 -52.61 -36.98 -25.68
C THR A 193 -52.69 -38.50 -25.78
N ALA A 194 -52.47 -39.20 -24.66
CA ALA A 194 -52.63 -40.64 -24.58
C ALA A 194 -54.11 -40.99 -24.74
N THR A 195 -54.51 -41.41 -25.94
CA THR A 195 -55.78 -42.09 -26.17
C THR A 195 -55.71 -43.46 -25.49
N SER A 196 -56.54 -43.66 -24.47
CA SER A 196 -56.64 -44.93 -23.73
C SER A 196 -57.22 -46.03 -24.63
N THR A 197 -56.36 -46.88 -25.17
CA THR A 197 -56.77 -48.14 -25.82
C THR A 197 -56.78 -49.25 -24.76
N LEU A 198 -57.93 -49.91 -24.56
CA LEU A 198 -58.06 -51.08 -23.69
C LEU A 198 -57.12 -52.19 -24.18
N MET A 199 -56.18 -52.61 -23.34
CA MET A 199 -55.24 -53.71 -23.62
C MET A 199 -55.66 -54.96 -22.83
N PRO A 200 -55.67 -56.17 -23.43
CA PRO A 200 -56.00 -57.39 -22.70
C PRO A 200 -54.91 -57.76 -21.68
N SER A 201 -55.35 -58.19 -20.50
CA SER A 201 -54.51 -58.65 -19.40
C SER A 201 -54.05 -60.08 -19.63
N ILE A 202 -52.74 -60.33 -19.55
CA ILE A 202 -52.16 -61.67 -19.47
C ILE A 202 -51.51 -61.85 -18.10
N THR A 203 -51.95 -62.87 -17.37
CA THR A 203 -51.41 -63.27 -16.06
C THR A 203 -50.07 -63.97 -16.25
N PRO A 204 -48.95 -63.47 -15.69
CA PRO A 204 -47.69 -64.19 -15.75
C PRO A 204 -47.69 -65.39 -14.80
N VAL A 205 -47.35 -66.57 -15.33
CA VAL A 205 -47.04 -67.77 -14.53
C VAL A 205 -45.57 -67.67 -14.08
N ALA A 206 -45.32 -67.86 -12.78
CA ALA A 206 -43.99 -67.76 -12.19
C ALA A 206 -43.10 -68.96 -12.56
N THR A 207 -42.01 -68.70 -13.27
CA THR A 207 -40.92 -69.67 -13.47
C THR A 207 -39.93 -69.58 -12.31
N GLN A 208 -39.59 -70.71 -11.70
CA GLN A 208 -38.62 -70.76 -10.59
C GLN A 208 -37.21 -70.43 -11.08
N ILE A 209 -36.52 -69.55 -10.35
CA ILE A 209 -35.15 -69.11 -10.61
C ILE A 209 -34.18 -70.09 -9.93
N PRO A 210 -33.18 -70.67 -10.63
CA PRO A 210 -32.15 -71.49 -10.00
C PRO A 210 -31.19 -70.65 -9.13
N PRO A 211 -30.53 -71.25 -8.11
CA PRO A 211 -29.70 -70.51 -7.16
C PRO A 211 -28.49 -69.86 -7.82
N THR A 212 -28.24 -68.61 -7.42
CA THR A 212 -27.15 -67.74 -7.85
C THR A 212 -25.78 -68.28 -7.45
N THR A 213 -24.86 -68.35 -8.42
CA THR A 213 -23.45 -68.64 -8.20
C THR A 213 -22.81 -67.53 -7.36
N THR A 214 -22.20 -67.89 -6.23
CA THR A 214 -21.44 -66.98 -5.37
C THR A 214 -20.24 -66.41 -6.14
N LEU A 215 -20.22 -65.09 -6.33
CA LEU A 215 -19.06 -64.37 -6.86
C LEU A 215 -17.97 -64.35 -5.77
N VAL A 216 -16.82 -64.94 -6.09
CA VAL A 216 -15.61 -64.86 -5.29
C VAL A 216 -15.03 -63.45 -5.45
N LEU A 217 -14.89 -62.73 -4.33
CA LEU A 217 -14.29 -61.41 -4.28
C LEU A 217 -12.77 -61.55 -4.46
N SER A 218 -12.26 -61.20 -5.64
CA SER A 218 -10.83 -61.04 -5.86
C SER A 218 -10.35 -59.76 -5.18
N THR A 219 -9.66 -59.90 -4.05
CA THR A 219 -8.95 -58.81 -3.38
C THR A 219 -7.90 -58.22 -4.33
N PRO A 220 -7.90 -56.91 -4.62
CA PRO A 220 -6.81 -56.32 -5.38
C PRO A 220 -5.53 -56.32 -4.55
N VAL A 221 -4.43 -56.71 -5.18
CA VAL A 221 -3.06 -56.61 -4.67
C VAL A 221 -2.78 -55.15 -4.31
N PRO A 222 -2.21 -54.83 -3.14
CA PRO A 222 -1.85 -53.46 -2.80
C PRO A 222 -0.82 -52.90 -3.79
N GLU A 223 -1.15 -51.79 -4.43
CA GLU A 223 -0.18 -51.01 -5.20
C GLU A 223 0.89 -50.44 -4.27
N GLU A 224 2.14 -50.71 -4.62
CA GLU A 224 3.34 -50.25 -3.96
C GLU A 224 3.50 -48.75 -4.20
N ILE A 225 3.31 -47.94 -3.15
CA ILE A 225 3.50 -46.49 -3.19
C ILE A 225 5.01 -46.24 -3.37
N THR A 226 5.39 -45.76 -4.54
CA THR A 226 6.77 -45.35 -4.81
C THR A 226 7.02 -43.99 -4.14
N GLU A 227 7.90 -43.99 -3.15
CA GLU A 227 8.36 -42.83 -2.39
C GLU A 227 9.01 -41.78 -3.31
N PRO A 228 8.74 -40.48 -3.17
CA PRO A 228 9.41 -39.46 -3.97
C PRO A 228 10.89 -39.41 -3.61
N ALA A 229 11.74 -39.55 -4.61
CA ALA A 229 13.20 -39.52 -4.50
C ALA A 229 13.68 -38.31 -3.66
N GLN A 230 14.27 -38.61 -2.50
CA GLN A 230 15.07 -37.65 -1.75
C GLN A 230 16.26 -37.22 -2.61
N SER A 231 16.23 -35.97 -3.06
CA SER A 231 17.37 -35.32 -3.72
C SER A 231 18.49 -35.12 -2.69
N SER A 232 19.47 -36.03 -2.71
CA SER A 232 20.69 -35.93 -1.91
C SER A 232 21.64 -34.92 -2.54
N LEU A 233 21.65 -33.68 -2.03
CA LEU A 233 22.70 -32.72 -2.35
C LEU A 233 24.03 -33.21 -1.75
N PRO A 234 25.14 -33.22 -2.51
CA PRO A 234 26.42 -33.73 -2.01
C PRO A 234 27.03 -32.81 -0.95
N LEU A 235 27.43 -33.40 0.18
CA LEU A 235 27.90 -32.77 1.42
C LEU A 235 29.14 -31.87 1.29
N TRP A 236 29.83 -31.87 0.15
CA TRP A 236 30.99 -31.00 -0.11
C TRP A 236 30.65 -29.54 -0.44
N GLN A 237 29.40 -29.20 -0.79
CA GLN A 237 29.00 -27.80 -0.99
C GLN A 237 28.68 -27.07 0.33
N ILE A 238 28.52 -27.78 1.45
CA ILE A 238 28.23 -27.19 2.77
C ILE A 238 29.53 -26.76 3.49
N ILE A 239 30.69 -27.31 3.12
CA ILE A 239 31.99 -27.00 3.75
C ILE A 239 32.61 -25.71 3.17
N GLY A 240 32.20 -25.26 1.98
CA GLY A 240 32.65 -23.99 1.39
C GLY A 240 32.11 -22.73 2.06
N LEU A 241 31.01 -22.83 2.82
CA LEU A 241 30.38 -21.69 3.51
C LEU A 241 30.79 -21.56 4.99
N LEU A 242 31.46 -22.56 5.57
CA LEU A 242 32.05 -22.48 6.92
C LEU A 242 33.49 -21.96 6.94
N GLY A 243 34.11 -21.76 5.77
CA GLY A 243 35.46 -21.20 5.61
C GLY A 243 35.53 -19.66 5.54
N LEU A 244 34.39 -18.96 5.58
CA LEU A 244 34.32 -17.49 5.55
C LEU A 244 33.87 -16.87 6.89
N PHE A 245 34.04 -17.60 8.01
CA PHE A 245 33.77 -17.10 9.36
C PHE A 245 34.98 -17.16 10.31
N MET A 246 36.20 -17.26 9.76
CA MET A 246 37.45 -17.02 10.50
C MET A 246 38.30 -15.94 9.81
N VAL A 247 37.72 -14.75 9.72
CA VAL A 247 38.48 -13.49 9.78
C VAL A 247 37.88 -12.70 10.95
N ILE A 248 38.33 -13.02 12.17
CA ILE A 248 38.06 -12.17 13.34
C ILE A 248 39.42 -11.83 13.96
N ALA A 249 39.52 -10.58 14.42
CA ALA A 249 40.63 -9.88 15.05
C ALA A 249 41.44 -9.04 14.04
N SER A 250 41.11 -7.79 13.77
CA SER A 250 41.19 -6.73 14.79
C SER A 250 40.44 -5.49 14.30
N ALA A 251 39.26 -5.23 14.84
CA ALA A 251 38.71 -3.89 14.84
C ALA A 251 38.18 -3.65 16.26
N SER A 252 38.89 -2.81 17.00
CA SER A 252 38.50 -2.33 18.31
C SER A 252 37.06 -1.83 18.26
N VAL A 253 36.17 -2.49 19.00
CA VAL A 253 34.90 -1.88 19.41
C VAL A 253 35.29 -0.78 20.40
N VAL A 254 35.54 0.42 19.89
CA VAL A 254 35.49 1.63 20.69
C VAL A 254 34.01 1.85 20.93
N ASP A 255 33.54 1.47 22.10
CA ASP A 255 32.21 1.84 22.57
C ASP A 255 32.15 3.37 22.69
N PRO A 256 31.28 4.09 21.95
CA PRO A 256 31.18 5.54 22.06
C PRO A 256 30.45 6.01 23.32
N ARG A 257 30.14 5.12 24.28
CA ARG A 257 29.39 5.44 25.51
C ARG A 257 30.18 5.76 26.79
N PRO A 258 31.36 6.40 26.80
CA PRO A 258 31.85 7.01 28.05
C PRO A 258 31.54 8.53 28.15
N LYS A 259 31.29 9.24 27.06
CA LYS A 259 31.21 10.72 27.08
C LYS A 259 29.90 11.30 27.64
N ALA A 260 28.81 10.52 27.65
CA ALA A 260 27.53 10.98 28.19
C ALA A 260 27.51 10.94 29.73
N LEU A 261 28.27 10.03 30.35
CA LEU A 261 28.32 9.89 31.81
C LEU A 261 29.29 10.89 32.47
N GLU A 262 30.38 11.29 31.81
CA GLU A 262 31.24 12.38 32.30
C GLU A 262 30.51 13.73 32.37
N ARG A 263 29.64 14.05 31.40
CA ARG A 263 28.87 15.31 31.42
C ARG A 263 27.78 15.35 32.49
N LEU A 264 27.24 14.20 32.89
CA LEU A 264 26.33 14.11 34.03
C LEU A 264 27.07 14.28 35.36
N GLY A 265 28.31 13.80 35.47
CA GLY A 265 29.15 14.02 36.65
C GLY A 265 29.50 15.49 36.89
N GLU A 266 29.83 16.24 35.84
CA GLU A 266 30.18 17.67 35.96
C GLU A 266 28.99 18.57 36.32
N THR A 267 27.77 18.23 35.87
CA THR A 267 26.57 19.01 36.21
C THR A 267 26.16 18.83 37.68
N PHE A 268 26.31 17.62 38.25
CA PHE A 268 26.07 17.41 39.68
C PHE A 268 27.15 18.06 40.57
N ARG A 269 28.42 18.13 40.11
CA ARG A 269 29.50 18.78 40.87
C ARG A 269 29.36 20.30 40.90
N ASN A 270 28.96 20.93 39.80
CA ASN A 270 28.71 22.38 39.75
C ASN A 270 27.47 22.80 40.56
N MET A 271 26.41 21.98 40.64
CA MET A 271 25.28 22.26 41.53
C MET A 271 25.66 22.09 43.02
N SER A 272 26.56 21.16 43.34
CA SER A 272 27.05 20.97 44.71
C SER A 272 27.97 22.10 45.19
N GLU A 273 28.72 22.74 44.29
CA GLU A 273 29.57 23.89 44.62
C GLU A 273 28.74 25.19 44.68
N SER A 274 27.79 25.40 43.75
CA SER A 274 26.88 26.56 43.79
C SER A 274 25.96 26.56 45.02
N SER A 275 25.56 25.39 45.52
CA SER A 275 24.77 25.26 46.76
C SER A 275 25.59 25.57 48.03
N LYS A 276 26.93 25.53 47.97
CA LYS A 276 27.79 25.79 49.12
C LYS A 276 28.09 27.28 49.29
N ASP A 277 28.22 28.01 48.17
CA ASP A 277 28.50 29.45 48.19
C ASP A 277 27.27 30.31 48.56
N GLU A 278 26.04 29.84 48.31
CA GLU A 278 24.83 30.53 48.79
C GLU A 278 24.60 30.41 50.30
N SER A 279 25.28 29.48 50.98
CA SER A 279 25.13 29.26 52.43
C SER A 279 26.09 30.09 53.30
N ILE A 280 27.10 30.75 52.71
CA ILE A 280 28.14 31.50 53.45
C ILE A 280 27.89 33.01 53.45
N ASN A 281 27.01 33.53 52.59
CA ASN A 281 26.73 34.97 52.48
C ASN A 281 25.46 35.46 53.19
N ASN A 282 24.91 34.69 54.12
CA ASN A 282 23.78 35.16 54.94
C ASN A 282 24.06 34.93 56.43
N LYS A 283 24.88 35.82 57.01
CA LYS A 283 24.89 36.09 58.45
C LYS A 283 25.36 37.51 58.75
#